data_AF-A0A967D476-F1
#
_entry.id   AF-A0A967D476-F1
#
_cell.length_a   1.000
_cell.length_b   1.000
_cell.length_c   1.000
_cell.angle_alpha   90.00
_cell.angle_beta   90.00
_cell.angle_gamma   90.00
#
_symmetry.space_group_name_H-M   'P 1'
#
loop_
_entity.id
_entity.type
_entity.pdbx_description
1 polymer ?
#
loop_
_entity_poly.entity_id
_entity_poly.type
_entity_poly.pdbx_seq_one_letter_code
_entity_poly.pdbx_strand_id
1 'polypeptide(L)'
;MSLDEHGGWSGVLGRLTAGADLSAAECTAVLGEILAGHATDAQKAAFIVGLRLKGETVEELTGLQRAMIAAAEPLNVPDTTIDIVGVGGAPSRRTHALNVSTMAAFVAAGAGASVCKHGNRKASSTSGSFDFLEAIGVDIEISPEQLEAQVAEHGVGFAFARTFHPAMRHVGPVRAELGIPTVFNILGPLSHPGKLTRQVIGASDWTLAHRMAETFR
;
A
#
# COMPACT_ATOMS: atom_id res chain seq x y z
N MET A 1 -18.23 1.00 12.07
CA MET A 1 -19.03 -0.23 12.05
C MET A 1 -18.12 -1.39 12.34
N SER A 2 -18.54 -2.30 13.22
CA SER A 2 -17.75 -3.49 13.54
C SER A 2 -18.00 -4.59 12.51
N LEU A 3 -17.11 -5.59 12.44
CA LEU A 3 -17.31 -6.74 11.56
C LEU A 3 -18.58 -7.54 11.91
N ASP A 4 -18.98 -7.54 13.17
CA ASP A 4 -20.18 -8.25 13.65
C ASP A 4 -21.48 -7.69 13.05
N GLU A 5 -21.55 -6.37 12.81
CA GLU A 5 -22.67 -5.73 12.12
C GLU A 5 -22.80 -6.19 10.66
N HIS A 6 -21.77 -6.83 10.12
CA HIS A 6 -21.71 -7.41 8.78
C HIS A 6 -21.77 -8.95 8.78
N GLY A 7 -22.23 -9.55 9.88
CA GLY A 7 -22.37 -11.00 10.02
C GLY A 7 -21.06 -11.72 10.37
N GLY A 8 -20.05 -10.98 10.84
CA GLY A 8 -18.77 -11.55 11.27
C GLY A 8 -17.95 -12.13 10.12
N TRP A 9 -16.90 -12.86 10.49
CA TRP A 9 -16.03 -13.54 9.51
C TRP A 9 -16.78 -14.54 8.64
N SER A 10 -17.70 -15.32 9.21
CA SER A 10 -18.47 -16.32 8.45
C SER A 10 -19.40 -15.67 7.42
N GLY A 11 -20.07 -14.57 7.78
CA GLY A 11 -20.92 -13.82 6.87
C GLY A 11 -20.13 -13.26 5.68
N VAL A 12 -19.03 -12.55 5.96
CA VAL A 12 -18.18 -11.97 4.91
C VAL A 12 -17.57 -13.06 4.02
N LEU A 13 -16.95 -14.08 4.60
CA LEU A 13 -16.31 -15.14 3.81
C LEU A 13 -17.33 -15.97 3.02
N GLY A 14 -18.52 -16.20 3.58
CA GLY A 14 -19.62 -16.88 2.87
C GLY A 14 -20.05 -16.14 1.61
N ARG A 15 -20.17 -14.82 1.66
CA ARG A 15 -20.48 -14.02 0.48
C ARG A 15 -19.34 -13.98 -0.53
N LEU A 16 -18.10 -13.81 -0.06
CA LEU A 16 -16.93 -13.76 -0.92
C LEU A 16 -16.73 -15.08 -1.68
N THR A 17 -16.96 -16.21 -1.02
CA THR A 17 -16.91 -17.54 -1.66
C THR A 17 -18.08 -17.80 -2.61
N ALA A 18 -19.21 -17.11 -2.44
CA ALA A 18 -20.30 -17.08 -3.42
C ALA A 18 -20.04 -16.12 -4.60
N GLY A 19 -18.88 -15.45 -4.64
CA GLY A 19 -18.53 -14.49 -5.68
C GLY A 19 -19.22 -13.13 -5.57
N ALA A 20 -19.84 -12.83 -4.42
CA ALA A 20 -20.48 -11.54 -4.19
C ALA A 20 -19.45 -10.47 -3.79
N ASP A 21 -19.64 -9.26 -4.32
CA ASP A 21 -18.84 -8.10 -3.95
C ASP A 21 -19.14 -7.66 -2.52
N LEU A 22 -18.11 -7.16 -1.84
CA LEU A 22 -18.25 -6.53 -0.54
C LEU A 22 -18.36 -5.01 -0.70
N SER A 23 -19.12 -4.37 0.18
CA SER A 23 -19.17 -2.92 0.26
C SER A 23 -17.88 -2.35 0.85
N ALA A 24 -17.69 -1.04 0.68
CA ALA A 24 -16.53 -0.34 1.26
C ALA A 24 -16.52 -0.44 2.79
N ALA A 25 -17.69 -0.40 3.43
CA ALA A 25 -17.81 -0.51 4.89
C ALA A 25 -17.34 -1.89 5.38
N GLU A 26 -17.71 -2.95 4.68
CA GLU A 26 -17.32 -4.32 5.00
C GLU A 26 -15.82 -4.53 4.82
N CYS A 27 -15.27 -4.09 3.69
CA CYS A 27 -13.83 -4.15 3.46
C CYS A 27 -13.04 -3.34 4.51
N THR A 28 -13.56 -2.19 4.94
CA THR A 28 -12.96 -1.39 6.01
C THR A 28 -12.96 -2.17 7.33
N ALA A 29 -14.09 -2.76 7.71
CA ALA A 29 -14.23 -3.52 8.94
C ALA A 29 -13.34 -4.77 8.96
N VAL A 30 -13.33 -5.54 7.86
CA VAL A 30 -12.52 -6.76 7.73
C VAL A 30 -11.04 -6.45 7.80
N LEU A 31 -10.56 -5.46 7.03
CA LEU A 31 -9.14 -5.14 7.05
C LEU A 31 -8.74 -4.48 8.38
N GLY A 32 -9.64 -3.71 9.01
CA GLY A 32 -9.45 -3.21 10.36
C GLY A 32 -9.18 -4.33 11.37
N GLU A 33 -9.97 -5.40 11.37
CA GLU A 33 -9.78 -6.58 12.22
C GLU A 33 -8.44 -7.30 11.95
N ILE A 34 -8.06 -7.41 10.68
CA ILE A 34 -6.75 -7.98 10.29
C ILE A 34 -5.62 -7.13 10.84
N LEU A 35 -5.69 -5.81 10.66
CA LEU A 35 -4.65 -4.86 11.07
C LEU A 35 -4.59 -4.66 12.59
N ALA A 36 -5.69 -4.88 13.31
CA ALA A 36 -5.73 -4.95 14.77
C ALA A 36 -5.19 -6.27 15.34
N GLY A 37 -4.99 -7.29 14.50
CA GLY A 37 -4.48 -8.60 14.91
C GLY A 37 -5.54 -9.54 15.49
N HIS A 38 -6.82 -9.26 15.27
CA HIS A 38 -7.95 -10.07 15.77
C HIS A 38 -8.29 -11.25 14.83
N ALA A 39 -7.82 -11.21 13.58
CA ALA A 39 -8.05 -12.27 12.61
C ALA A 39 -7.08 -13.45 12.78
N THR A 40 -7.60 -14.68 12.62
CA THR A 40 -6.79 -15.89 12.47
C THR A 40 -6.12 -15.95 11.10
N ASP A 41 -5.07 -16.76 10.95
CA ASP A 41 -4.37 -16.89 9.67
C ASP A 41 -5.24 -17.53 8.58
N ALA A 42 -6.13 -18.45 8.96
CA ALA A 42 -7.11 -19.03 8.05
C ALA A 42 -8.09 -17.97 7.49
N GLN A 43 -8.59 -17.07 8.36
CA GLN A 43 -9.47 -15.97 7.96
C GLN A 43 -8.76 -14.98 7.02
N LYS A 44 -7.52 -14.60 7.36
CA LYS A 44 -6.68 -13.75 6.50
C LYS A 44 -6.49 -14.38 5.13
N ALA A 45 -6.04 -15.63 5.08
CA ALA A 45 -5.78 -16.34 3.83
C ALA A 45 -7.05 -16.49 2.97
N ALA A 46 -8.17 -16.89 3.59
CA ALA A 46 -9.45 -17.04 2.90
C ALA A 46 -9.95 -15.73 2.30
N PHE A 47 -9.86 -14.62 3.05
CA PHE A 47 -10.25 -13.30 2.57
C PHE A 47 -9.38 -12.84 1.40
N ILE A 48 -8.05 -12.94 1.56
CA ILE A 48 -7.07 -12.49 0.56
C ILE A 48 -7.23 -13.26 -0.74
N VAL A 49 -7.34 -14.60 -0.67
CA VAL A 49 -7.48 -15.45 -1.85
C VAL A 49 -8.88 -15.29 -2.47
N GLY A 50 -9.92 -15.21 -1.66
CA GLY A 50 -11.30 -15.00 -2.14
C GLY A 50 -11.46 -13.71 -2.93
N LEU A 51 -10.94 -12.59 -2.42
CA LEU A 51 -10.91 -11.31 -3.14
C LEU A 51 -10.15 -11.41 -4.45
N ARG A 52 -8.99 -12.08 -4.43
CA ARG A 52 -8.14 -12.20 -5.60
C ARG A 52 -8.79 -13.05 -6.70
N LEU A 53 -9.47 -14.13 -6.33
CA LEU A 53 -10.18 -15.02 -7.26
C LEU A 53 -11.40 -14.34 -7.87
N LYS A 54 -12.18 -13.61 -7.06
CA LYS A 54 -13.33 -12.83 -7.52
C LYS A 54 -12.90 -11.67 -8.42
N GLY A 55 -11.77 -11.06 -8.11
CA GLY A 55 -11.35 -9.77 -8.64
C GLY A 55 -11.90 -8.64 -7.77
N GLU A 56 -11.01 -7.73 -7.38
CA GLU A 56 -11.34 -6.63 -6.48
C GLU A 56 -12.09 -5.51 -7.22
N THR A 57 -13.18 -5.03 -6.64
CA THR A 57 -13.93 -3.87 -7.16
C THR A 57 -13.32 -2.55 -6.66
N VAL A 58 -13.72 -1.43 -7.28
CA VAL A 58 -13.33 -0.10 -6.81
C VAL A 58 -13.82 0.12 -5.37
N GLU A 59 -15.05 -0.27 -5.06
CA GLU A 59 -15.65 -0.09 -3.75
C GLU A 59 -14.90 -0.87 -2.65
N GLU A 60 -14.51 -2.11 -2.95
CA GLU A 60 -13.69 -2.93 -2.06
C GLU A 60 -12.32 -2.29 -1.83
N LEU A 61 -11.64 -1.85 -2.91
CA LEU A 61 -10.35 -1.17 -2.81
C LEU A 61 -10.44 0.12 -1.98
N THR A 62 -11.52 0.90 -2.12
CA THR A 62 -11.76 2.10 -1.32
C THR A 62 -11.89 1.77 0.17
N GLY A 63 -12.64 0.72 0.51
CA GLY A 63 -12.76 0.26 1.91
C GLY A 63 -11.42 -0.20 2.50
N LEU A 64 -10.68 -1.01 1.74
CA LEU A 64 -9.35 -1.48 2.14
C LEU A 64 -8.35 -0.33 2.28
N GLN A 65 -8.36 0.64 1.37
CA GLN A 65 -7.52 1.82 1.43
C GLN A 65 -7.79 2.63 2.70
N ARG A 66 -9.07 2.85 3.05
CA ARG A 66 -9.47 3.56 4.27
C ARG A 66 -8.92 2.88 5.52
N ALA A 67 -9.03 1.56 5.61
CA ALA A 67 -8.48 0.80 6.74
C ALA A 67 -6.94 0.87 6.79
N MET A 68 -6.25 0.80 5.65
CA MET A 68 -4.79 0.95 5.58
C MET A 68 -4.32 2.32 6.08
N ILE A 69 -4.99 3.40 5.66
CA ILE A 69 -4.67 4.77 6.05
C ILE A 69 -5.02 4.99 7.53
N ALA A 70 -6.14 4.46 8.02
CA ALA A 70 -6.55 4.60 9.42
C ALA A 70 -5.60 3.90 10.40
N ALA A 71 -4.94 2.82 9.98
CA ALA A 71 -3.97 2.08 10.77
C ALA A 71 -2.50 2.49 10.50
N ALA A 72 -2.27 3.49 9.66
CA ALA A 72 -0.94 3.99 9.35
C ALA A 72 -0.43 4.92 10.46
N GLU A 73 0.90 4.98 10.61
CA GLU A 73 1.52 6.03 11.41
C GLU A 73 1.27 7.38 10.72
N PRO A 74 0.72 8.39 11.41
CA PRO A 74 0.45 9.70 10.82
C PRO A 74 1.72 10.35 10.29
N LEU A 75 1.58 11.05 9.15
CA LEU A 75 2.68 11.79 8.54
C LEU A 75 2.15 13.12 8.00
N ASN A 76 2.63 14.23 8.54
CA ASN A 76 2.20 15.58 8.18
C ASN A 76 3.23 16.23 7.27
N VAL A 77 2.91 16.30 5.98
CA VAL A 77 3.75 16.92 4.96
C VAL A 77 2.96 18.02 4.24
N PRO A 78 3.63 18.99 3.57
CA PRO A 78 2.93 20.05 2.85
C PRO A 78 1.90 19.51 1.84
N ASP A 79 0.75 20.18 1.67
CA ASP A 79 -0.32 19.77 0.75
C ASP A 79 0.12 19.66 -0.72
N THR A 80 1.21 20.32 -1.09
CA THR A 80 1.81 20.27 -2.42
C THR A 80 2.69 19.04 -2.65
N THR A 81 2.92 18.24 -1.62
CA THR A 81 3.81 17.08 -1.65
C THR A 81 3.26 15.99 -2.57
N ILE A 82 4.14 15.40 -3.38
CA ILE A 82 3.80 14.34 -4.32
C ILE A 82 4.43 13.00 -3.93
N ASP A 83 3.79 11.90 -4.32
CA ASP A 83 4.41 10.56 -4.34
C ASP A 83 4.60 10.07 -5.78
N ILE A 84 5.68 9.32 -6.00
CA ILE A 84 5.99 8.65 -7.26
C ILE A 84 6.29 7.19 -6.91
N VAL A 85 5.33 6.30 -7.19
CA VAL A 85 5.34 4.91 -6.70
C VAL A 85 4.73 3.97 -7.75
N GLY A 86 4.80 2.67 -7.54
CA GLY A 86 4.10 1.71 -8.39
C GLY A 86 3.83 0.40 -7.67
N VAL A 87 2.92 -0.41 -8.23
CA VAL A 87 2.48 -1.70 -7.66
C VAL A 87 3.59 -2.76 -7.64
N GLY A 88 4.66 -2.54 -8.40
CA GLY A 88 5.79 -3.47 -8.55
C GLY A 88 5.39 -4.78 -9.24
N GLY A 89 6.34 -5.72 -9.35
CA GLY A 89 6.02 -7.12 -9.64
C GLY A 89 5.58 -7.48 -11.07
N ALA A 90 5.62 -6.57 -12.04
CA ALA A 90 5.37 -6.91 -13.44
C ALA A 90 6.33 -8.03 -13.90
N PRO A 91 5.83 -9.24 -14.29
CA PRO A 91 6.68 -10.38 -14.62
C PRO A 91 7.71 -10.08 -15.70
N SER A 92 7.35 -9.21 -16.65
CA SER A 92 8.19 -8.76 -17.76
C SER A 92 9.39 -7.89 -17.37
N ARG A 93 9.47 -7.40 -16.13
CA ARG A 93 10.56 -6.48 -15.69
C ARG A 93 11.44 -7.04 -14.57
N ARG A 94 11.29 -8.31 -14.17
CA ARG A 94 12.02 -8.88 -13.02
C ARG A 94 13.55 -8.87 -13.18
N THR A 95 14.07 -8.91 -14.41
CA THR A 95 15.51 -9.07 -14.68
C THR A 95 16.25 -7.75 -14.91
N HIS A 96 15.56 -6.63 -15.18
CA HIS A 96 16.20 -5.34 -15.53
C HIS A 96 15.48 -4.09 -14.98
N ALA A 97 14.62 -4.22 -13.96
CA ALA A 97 13.93 -3.07 -13.40
C ALA A 97 14.93 -2.12 -12.71
N LEU A 98 15.14 -0.95 -13.30
CA LEU A 98 15.77 0.20 -12.62
C LEU A 98 14.79 0.79 -11.61
N ASN A 99 15.30 1.42 -10.55
CA ASN A 99 14.52 2.14 -9.55
C ASN A 99 13.97 3.48 -10.10
N VAL A 100 13.26 3.43 -11.24
CA VAL A 100 12.82 4.60 -12.02
C VAL A 100 12.01 5.57 -11.17
N SER A 101 11.08 5.08 -10.35
CA SER A 101 10.29 5.94 -9.46
C SER A 101 11.14 6.66 -8.41
N THR A 102 12.21 6.02 -7.93
CA THR A 102 13.13 6.65 -6.96
C THR A 102 14.00 7.69 -7.63
N MET A 103 14.54 7.40 -8.83
CA MET A 103 15.28 8.39 -9.61
C MET A 103 14.40 9.60 -9.98
N ALA A 104 13.15 9.36 -10.38
CA ALA A 104 12.18 10.41 -10.66
C ALA A 104 11.86 11.28 -9.44
N ALA A 105 11.81 10.69 -8.23
CA ALA A 105 11.62 11.43 -6.99
C ALA A 105 12.75 12.47 -6.76
N PHE A 106 14.01 12.07 -6.96
CA PHE A 106 15.14 12.99 -6.86
C PHE A 106 15.12 14.08 -7.94
N VAL A 107 14.78 13.73 -9.19
CA VAL A 107 14.68 14.71 -10.28
C VAL A 107 13.56 15.73 -10.01
N ALA A 108 12.39 15.28 -9.54
CA ALA A 108 11.28 16.16 -9.21
C ALA A 108 11.63 17.11 -8.05
N ALA A 109 12.30 16.59 -7.01
CA ALA A 109 12.80 17.41 -5.91
C ALA A 109 13.82 18.46 -6.38
N GLY A 110 14.77 18.06 -7.23
CA GLY A 110 15.75 18.99 -7.84
C GLY A 110 15.11 20.05 -8.75
N ALA A 111 13.90 19.79 -9.27
CA ALA A 111 13.10 20.76 -10.02
C ALA A 111 12.19 21.64 -9.12
N GLY A 112 12.25 21.47 -7.80
CA GLY A 112 11.53 22.29 -6.82
C GLY A 112 10.21 21.71 -6.32
N ALA A 113 9.86 20.46 -6.67
CA ALA A 113 8.69 19.80 -6.08
C ALA A 113 8.99 19.33 -4.64
N SER A 114 7.99 19.37 -3.76
CA SER A 114 8.03 18.62 -2.50
C SER A 114 7.69 17.17 -2.77
N VAL A 115 8.55 16.23 -2.40
CA VAL A 115 8.38 14.79 -2.65
C VAL A 115 8.45 14.00 -1.35
N CYS A 116 7.41 13.24 -1.07
CA CYS A 116 7.44 12.21 -0.03
C CYS A 116 7.11 10.89 -0.69
N LYS A 117 8.13 10.07 -0.91
CA LYS A 117 7.99 8.82 -1.63
C LYS A 117 7.68 7.68 -0.68
N HIS A 118 6.54 7.01 -0.87
CA HIS A 118 6.28 5.76 -0.17
C HIS A 118 6.93 4.57 -0.88
N GLY A 119 7.34 3.57 -0.10
CA GLY A 119 7.81 2.32 -0.66
C GLY A 119 8.37 1.36 0.38
N ASN A 120 8.96 0.28 -0.12
CA ASN A 120 9.46 -0.81 0.71
C ASN A 120 10.77 -1.37 0.13
N ARG A 121 11.42 -2.24 0.90
CA ARG A 121 12.48 -3.14 0.42
C ARG A 121 11.87 -4.17 -0.54
N LYS A 122 12.74 -4.81 -1.33
CA LYS A 122 12.35 -5.80 -2.35
C LYS A 122 11.45 -6.92 -1.81
N ALA A 123 10.40 -7.23 -2.58
CA ALA A 123 9.65 -8.49 -2.46
C ALA A 123 9.98 -9.51 -3.57
N SER A 124 10.42 -9.06 -4.77
CA SER A 124 10.68 -9.98 -5.92
C SER A 124 11.58 -9.44 -7.07
N SER A 125 11.96 -8.16 -7.14
CA SER A 125 12.76 -7.54 -8.23
C SER A 125 14.26 -7.47 -7.95
N THR A 126 15.19 -7.58 -8.90
CA THR A 126 16.66 -7.57 -8.65
C THR A 126 17.18 -6.50 -7.66
N SER A 127 16.60 -5.30 -7.58
CA SER A 127 16.79 -4.30 -6.51
C SER A 127 15.43 -3.67 -6.13
N GLY A 128 15.17 -3.39 -4.84
CA GLY A 128 14.02 -2.61 -4.38
C GLY A 128 14.39 -1.15 -4.13
N SER A 129 13.40 -0.26 -4.14
CA SER A 129 13.63 1.19 -4.02
C SER A 129 14.35 1.57 -2.74
N PHE A 130 14.02 0.92 -1.61
CA PHE A 130 14.64 1.21 -0.32
C PHE A 130 16.00 0.52 -0.15
N ASP A 131 16.23 -0.61 -0.83
CA ASP A 131 17.56 -1.23 -0.89
C ASP A 131 18.55 -0.31 -1.63
N PHE A 132 18.09 0.38 -2.66
CA PHE A 132 18.89 1.39 -3.37
C PHE A 132 19.16 2.63 -2.51
N LEU A 133 18.17 3.14 -1.79
CA LEU A 133 18.33 4.29 -0.89
C LEU A 133 19.37 4.00 0.20
N GLU A 134 19.29 2.83 0.83
CA GLU A 134 20.26 2.35 1.81
C GLU A 134 21.67 2.24 1.20
N ALA A 135 21.78 1.68 -0.02
CA ALA A 135 23.06 1.54 -0.72
C ALA A 135 23.74 2.88 -1.06
N ILE A 136 22.97 3.97 -1.21
CA ILE A 136 23.51 5.32 -1.41
C ILE A 136 23.65 6.13 -0.11
N GLY A 137 23.44 5.49 1.05
CA GLY A 137 23.65 6.09 2.37
C GLY A 137 22.49 6.94 2.89
N VAL A 138 21.29 6.82 2.30
CA VAL A 138 20.08 7.45 2.86
C VAL A 138 19.61 6.62 4.05
N ASP A 139 19.48 7.25 5.21
CA ASP A 139 18.85 6.64 6.36
C ASP A 139 17.33 6.54 6.12
N ILE A 140 16.84 5.30 6.03
CA ILE A 140 15.45 4.98 5.75
C ILE A 140 14.67 4.53 6.99
N GLU A 141 15.35 4.28 8.11
CA GLU A 141 14.75 3.82 9.36
C GLU A 141 14.61 5.00 10.34
N ILE A 142 13.96 6.06 9.86
CA ILE A 142 13.71 7.30 10.61
C ILE A 142 12.27 7.35 11.15
N SER A 143 12.06 8.17 12.19
CA SER A 143 10.73 8.41 12.77
C SER A 143 9.87 9.29 11.84
N PRO A 144 8.53 9.31 12.05
CA PRO A 144 7.64 10.24 11.37
C PRO A 144 8.12 11.69 11.47
N GLU A 145 8.46 12.17 12.67
CA GLU A 145 8.88 13.55 12.91
C GLU A 145 10.18 13.89 12.16
N GLN A 146 11.12 12.93 12.11
CA GLN A 146 12.34 13.09 11.34
C GLN A 146 12.05 13.18 9.84
N LEU A 147 11.12 12.35 9.33
CA LEU A 147 10.73 12.40 7.93
C LEU A 147 10.00 13.71 7.59
N GLU A 148 9.10 14.18 8.45
CA GLU A 148 8.41 15.47 8.28
C GLU A 148 9.43 16.61 8.19
N ALA A 149 10.42 16.63 9.08
CA ALA A 149 11.50 17.61 9.06
C ALA A 149 12.34 17.53 7.77
N GLN A 150 12.71 16.33 7.31
CA GLN A 150 13.46 16.13 6.06
C GLN A 150 12.69 16.65 4.84
N VAL A 151 11.39 16.35 4.75
CA VAL A 151 10.55 16.84 3.65
C VAL A 151 10.46 18.37 3.68
N ALA A 152 10.30 18.97 4.87
CA ALA A 152 10.23 20.43 5.02
C ALA A 152 11.56 21.13 4.69
N GLU A 153 12.69 20.56 5.08
CA GLU A 153 14.01 21.17 4.91
C GLU A 153 14.60 20.95 3.51
N HIS A 154 14.47 19.72 2.99
CA HIS A 154 15.15 19.30 1.75
C HIS A 154 14.21 19.15 0.55
N GLY A 155 12.89 19.23 0.76
CA GLY A 155 11.90 19.00 -0.28
C GLY A 155 11.81 17.54 -0.74
N VAL A 156 12.51 16.61 -0.08
CA VAL A 156 12.48 15.18 -0.42
C VAL A 156 12.59 14.32 0.83
N GLY A 157 11.77 13.28 0.90
CA GLY A 157 11.82 12.26 1.95
C GLY A 157 11.26 10.92 1.47
N PHE A 158 11.57 9.85 2.20
CA PHE A 158 11.21 8.47 1.85
C PHE A 158 10.47 7.78 3.00
N ALA A 159 9.16 7.65 2.88
CA ALA A 159 8.31 6.96 3.85
C ALA A 159 8.50 5.44 3.73
N PHE A 160 9.24 4.84 4.67
CA PHE A 160 9.46 3.40 4.66
C PHE A 160 8.24 2.64 5.19
N ALA A 161 7.64 1.78 4.36
CA ALA A 161 6.39 1.08 4.70
C ALA A 161 6.45 0.28 6.01
N ARG A 162 7.62 -0.21 6.45
CA ARG A 162 7.75 -0.90 7.75
C ARG A 162 7.53 0.04 8.93
N THR A 163 8.01 1.28 8.83
CA THR A 163 7.81 2.32 9.82
C THR A 163 6.37 2.82 9.80
N PHE A 164 5.84 3.10 8.60
CA PHE A 164 4.56 3.80 8.46
C PHE A 164 3.31 2.91 8.40
N HIS A 165 3.47 1.60 8.22
CA HIS A 165 2.37 0.64 8.30
C HIS A 165 2.70 -0.51 9.27
N PRO A 166 2.94 -0.22 10.56
CA PRO A 166 3.41 -1.22 11.53
C PRO A 166 2.39 -2.35 11.76
N ALA A 167 1.09 -2.08 11.55
CA ALA A 167 0.01 -3.05 11.62
C ALA A 167 0.12 -4.17 10.57
N MET A 168 0.87 -3.94 9.47
CA MET A 168 1.10 -4.96 8.44
C MET A 168 1.84 -6.19 8.97
N ARG A 169 2.48 -6.13 10.15
CA ARG A 169 3.03 -7.30 10.85
C ARG A 169 2.00 -8.41 11.08
N HIS A 170 0.72 -8.06 11.24
CA HIS A 170 -0.36 -9.01 11.52
C HIS A 170 -0.78 -9.84 10.29
N VAL A 171 -0.48 -9.36 9.08
CA VAL A 171 -0.82 -10.04 7.80
C VAL A 171 0.41 -10.44 6.99
N GLY A 172 1.58 -9.87 7.31
CA GLY A 172 2.85 -10.14 6.64
C GLY A 172 3.20 -11.64 6.52
N PRO A 173 3.16 -12.43 7.61
CA PRO A 173 3.46 -13.87 7.55
C PRO A 173 2.56 -14.64 6.59
N VAL A 174 1.23 -14.44 6.67
CA VAL A 174 0.27 -15.09 5.77
C VAL A 174 0.53 -14.70 4.31
N ARG A 175 0.85 -13.44 4.04
CA ARG A 175 1.20 -13.01 2.66
C ARG A 175 2.46 -13.70 2.15
N ALA A 176 3.46 -13.90 3.00
CA ALA A 176 4.69 -14.59 2.64
C ALA A 176 4.42 -16.07 2.34
N GLU A 177 3.61 -16.75 3.16
CA GLU A 177 3.20 -18.14 2.95
C GLU A 177 2.37 -18.33 1.68
N LEU A 178 1.44 -17.41 1.39
CA LEU A 178 0.65 -17.45 0.16
C LEU A 178 1.52 -17.32 -1.09
N GLY A 179 2.60 -16.54 -1.05
CA GLY A 179 3.61 -16.46 -2.13
C GLY A 179 3.12 -15.94 -3.49
N ILE A 180 1.89 -15.41 -3.56
CA ILE A 180 1.27 -14.90 -4.79
C ILE A 180 0.94 -13.40 -4.71
N PRO A 181 0.78 -12.69 -5.84
CA PRO A 181 0.27 -11.32 -5.84
C PRO A 181 -1.18 -11.26 -5.35
N THR A 182 -1.48 -10.29 -4.48
CA THR A 182 -2.80 -10.10 -3.87
C THR A 182 -3.19 -8.63 -3.84
N VAL A 183 -4.38 -8.32 -3.31
CA VAL A 183 -4.85 -6.93 -3.14
C VAL A 183 -3.84 -6.02 -2.42
N PHE A 184 -3.02 -6.57 -1.52
CA PHE A 184 -1.98 -5.80 -0.83
C PHE A 184 -0.88 -5.25 -1.75
N ASN A 185 -0.67 -5.83 -2.93
CA ASN A 185 0.24 -5.27 -3.94
C ASN A 185 -0.34 -3.98 -4.57
N ILE A 186 -1.67 -3.87 -4.59
CA ILE A 186 -2.40 -2.70 -5.08
C ILE A 186 -2.48 -1.64 -3.98
N LEU A 187 -2.71 -2.05 -2.73
CA LEU A 187 -2.90 -1.13 -1.60
C LEU A 187 -1.66 -0.30 -1.25
N GLY A 188 -0.44 -0.83 -1.41
CA GLY A 188 0.79 -0.11 -1.04
C GLY A 188 0.89 1.30 -1.68
N PRO A 189 0.73 1.43 -3.00
CA PRO A 189 0.63 2.73 -3.67
C PRO A 189 -0.59 3.58 -3.29
N LEU A 190 -1.69 2.96 -2.84
CA LEU A 190 -2.94 3.67 -2.54
C LEU A 190 -2.98 4.21 -1.10
N SER A 191 -2.10 3.75 -0.22
CA SER A 191 -2.21 3.98 1.23
C SER A 191 -1.14 4.90 1.79
N HIS A 192 -0.66 5.90 1.04
CA HIS A 192 0.38 6.82 1.54
C HIS A 192 -0.03 7.43 2.91
N PRO A 193 0.79 7.31 3.97
CA PRO A 193 0.43 7.73 5.34
C PRO A 193 0.07 9.22 5.43
N GLY A 194 0.73 10.06 4.63
CA GLY A 194 0.44 11.50 4.53
C GLY A 194 -0.78 11.89 3.70
N LYS A 195 -1.62 10.94 3.25
CA LYS A 195 -2.90 11.21 2.54
C LYS A 195 -2.75 12.19 1.35
N LEU A 196 -1.69 12.01 0.57
CA LEU A 196 -1.33 12.95 -0.51
C LEU A 196 -2.42 13.01 -1.58
N THR A 197 -2.69 14.22 -2.07
CA THR A 197 -3.68 14.48 -3.14
C THR A 197 -3.08 14.43 -4.54
N ARG A 198 -1.74 14.30 -4.65
CA ARG A 198 -0.98 14.33 -5.91
C ARG A 198 -0.05 13.13 -5.97
N GLN A 199 -0.31 12.21 -6.88
CA GLN A 199 0.43 10.95 -6.95
C GLN A 199 0.64 10.53 -8.41
N VAL A 200 1.82 9.98 -8.71
CA VAL A 200 2.11 9.30 -9.97
C VAL A 200 2.29 7.81 -9.66
N ILE A 201 1.33 7.00 -10.09
CA ILE A 201 1.29 5.57 -9.74
C ILE A 201 1.47 4.70 -10.97
N GLY A 202 2.51 3.88 -10.96
CA GLY A 202 2.74 2.84 -11.95
C GLY A 202 1.89 1.59 -11.69
N ALA A 203 1.06 1.22 -12.67
CA ALA A 203 0.28 -0.03 -12.69
C ALA A 203 0.86 -1.06 -13.67
N SER A 204 0.43 -2.32 -13.56
CA SER A 204 0.85 -3.40 -14.46
C SER A 204 0.18 -3.36 -15.83
N ASP A 205 -1.06 -2.86 -15.88
CA ASP A 205 -1.92 -2.83 -17.05
C ASP A 205 -2.96 -1.70 -16.91
N TRP A 206 -3.66 -1.43 -18.01
CA TRP A 206 -4.65 -0.34 -18.10
C TRP A 206 -5.86 -0.57 -17.19
N THR A 207 -6.33 -1.81 -17.06
CA THR A 207 -7.50 -2.15 -16.24
C THR A 207 -7.22 -1.91 -14.76
N LEU A 208 -6.03 -2.29 -14.28
CA LEU A 208 -5.59 -1.97 -12.92
C LEU A 208 -5.38 -0.47 -12.74
N ALA A 209 -4.75 0.22 -13.70
CA ALA A 209 -4.55 1.67 -13.64
C ALA A 209 -5.88 2.42 -13.47
N HIS A 210 -6.90 2.03 -14.24
CA HIS A 210 -8.23 2.62 -14.15
C HIS A 210 -8.86 2.36 -12.78
N ARG A 211 -8.88 1.11 -12.30
CA ARG A 211 -9.43 0.79 -10.96
C ARG A 211 -8.75 1.59 -9.86
N MET A 212 -7.42 1.68 -9.87
CA MET A 212 -6.66 2.45 -8.89
C MET A 212 -7.01 3.95 -8.92
N ALA A 213 -7.19 4.52 -10.12
CA ALA A 213 -7.57 5.91 -10.28
C ALA A 213 -9.00 6.19 -9.74
N GLU A 214 -9.95 5.29 -9.98
CA GLU A 214 -11.31 5.40 -9.47
C GLU A 214 -11.37 5.29 -7.93
N THR A 215 -10.47 4.53 -7.30
CA THR A 215 -10.40 4.42 -5.83
C THR A 215 -10.10 5.75 -5.13
N PHE A 216 -9.45 6.71 -5.80
CA PHE A 216 -9.16 8.03 -5.25
C PHE A 216 -10.28 9.06 -5.39
N ARG A 217 -11.37 8.74 -6.11
CA ARG A 217 -12.51 9.64 -6.30
C ARG A 217 -13.47 9.58 -5.13
#